data_AF-A0AAJ4WDB7-F1
#
_entry.id   AF-A0AAJ4WDB7-F1
#
_cell.length_a   1.000
_cell.length_b   1.000
_cell.length_c   1.000
_cell.angle_alpha   90.00
_cell.angle_beta   90.00
_cell.angle_gamma   90.00
#
_symmetry.space_group_name_H-M   'P 1'
#
loop_
_entity.id
_entity.type
_entity.pdbx_description
1 polymer ?
#
loop_
_entity_poly.entity_id
_entity_poly.type
_entity_poly.pdbx_seq_one_letter_code
_entity_poly.pdbx_strand_id
1 'polypeptide(L)'
;MNHPITLYSPDDFSRCTLTGHALYPSIKALLSAAPGDLITNLPASTQCYALELAGELTLVAQIRTEKQKTYTASLITHYFDYLQDELDLIEGQYWKKPLKLVVRLLGKLFAHQQLDDVVYIGNTFISTNFHPEWNAEQLRHIDNFIRQRFTTQRIVYRSLNDYAHQDMMKNLTALGYQRLVSRQVFITNQTLESQKKRNSIQRDLKLLKQTTFTLRLIDQDIQQYAEAAKRLYDVLYLDKYSRYNPQFTVQYFVDMVRHRALTLHGVFDGDKLVAIAGLYKVGHSLTTPLIGYDLDYPRQAGLYRIATLISLMQAGNGNVLNMSSGAGDYKMRRGAQVYLEYSYYADVRISRLRRYTFQLFAGLINWLGEKYGRKQIF
;
A
#
# COMPACT_ATOMS: atom_id res chain seq x y z
N MET A 1 -17.53 -26.83 8.32
CA MET A 1 -16.41 -27.62 8.89
C MET A 1 -15.46 -26.64 9.54
N ASN A 2 -15.07 -26.81 10.81
CA ASN A 2 -14.11 -25.92 11.45
C ASN A 2 -12.73 -26.14 10.81
N HIS A 3 -12.37 -25.32 9.83
CA HIS A 3 -10.99 -25.28 9.33
C HIS A 3 -10.13 -24.61 10.42
N PRO A 4 -9.16 -25.32 11.03
CA PRO A 4 -8.29 -24.72 12.03
C PRO A 4 -7.41 -23.64 11.37
N ILE A 5 -7.10 -22.59 12.12
CA ILE A 5 -6.11 -21.60 11.69
C ILE A 5 -4.72 -22.18 11.91
N THR A 6 -3.89 -22.13 10.88
CA THR A 6 -2.45 -22.39 11.00
C THR A 6 -1.71 -21.06 10.90
N LEU A 7 -0.80 -20.81 11.85
CA LEU A 7 0.04 -19.62 11.87
C LEU A 7 1.50 -20.04 11.71
N TYR A 8 2.14 -19.60 10.64
CA TYR A 8 3.54 -19.84 10.35
C TYR A 8 4.37 -18.60 10.73
N SER A 9 5.44 -18.84 11.45
CA SER A 9 6.57 -17.92 11.64
C SER A 9 7.53 -17.96 10.44
N PRO A 10 8.52 -17.06 10.37
CA PRO A 10 9.58 -17.15 9.36
C PRO A 10 10.28 -18.53 9.33
N ASP A 11 10.53 -19.12 10.50
CA ASP A 11 11.33 -20.35 10.66
C ASP A 11 10.64 -21.61 10.12
N ASP A 12 9.31 -21.59 10.02
CA ASP A 12 8.51 -22.77 9.71
C ASP A 12 7.54 -22.57 8.53
N PHE A 13 7.60 -21.42 7.84
CA PHE A 13 6.80 -21.16 6.65
C PHE A 13 7.13 -22.08 5.47
N SER A 14 8.30 -22.71 5.46
CA SER A 14 8.65 -23.77 4.50
C SER A 14 7.69 -24.97 4.53
N ARG A 15 6.93 -25.13 5.63
CA ARG A 15 5.89 -26.17 5.78
C ARG A 15 4.56 -25.81 5.13
N CYS A 16 4.35 -24.55 4.74
CA CYS A 16 3.10 -24.12 4.11
C CYS A 16 2.96 -24.78 2.73
N THR A 17 1.87 -25.52 2.54
CA THR A 17 1.59 -26.28 1.31
C THR A 17 0.87 -25.45 0.24
N LEU A 18 0.39 -24.25 0.57
CA LEU A 18 -0.34 -23.35 -0.33
C LEU A 18 0.59 -22.59 -1.30
N THR A 19 1.58 -23.26 -1.88
CA THR A 19 2.60 -22.63 -2.75
C THR A 19 2.02 -22.05 -4.04
N GLY A 20 0.83 -22.49 -4.45
CA GLY A 20 0.09 -21.96 -5.61
C GLY A 20 -0.81 -20.76 -5.29
N HIS A 21 -0.94 -20.37 -4.01
CA HIS A 21 -1.79 -19.26 -3.60
C HIS A 21 -1.22 -17.91 -4.08
N ALA A 22 -2.08 -16.99 -4.51
CA ALA A 22 -1.64 -15.73 -5.12
C ALA A 22 -0.83 -14.81 -4.20
N LEU A 23 -1.05 -14.89 -2.88
CA LEU A 23 -0.26 -14.17 -1.86
C LEU A 23 0.99 -14.92 -1.38
N TYR A 24 1.18 -16.19 -1.75
CA TYR A 24 2.34 -16.97 -1.30
C TYR A 24 3.67 -16.34 -1.70
N PRO A 25 3.88 -15.85 -2.95
CA PRO A 25 5.12 -15.17 -3.35
C PRO A 25 5.52 -14.01 -2.45
N SER A 26 4.59 -13.10 -2.13
CA SER A 26 4.88 -11.90 -1.33
C SER A 26 5.07 -12.22 0.14
N ILE A 27 4.31 -13.17 0.67
CA ILE A 27 4.51 -13.67 2.03
C ILE A 27 5.88 -14.35 2.14
N LYS A 28 6.27 -15.17 1.17
CA LYS A 28 7.59 -15.81 1.14
C LYS A 28 8.73 -14.78 1.13
N ALA A 29 8.63 -13.76 0.28
CA ALA A 29 9.64 -12.70 0.20
C ALA A 29 9.72 -11.88 1.50
N LEU A 30 8.59 -11.62 2.17
CA LEU A 30 8.58 -10.85 3.42
C LEU A 30 8.99 -11.67 4.65
N LEU A 31 8.96 -13.00 4.56
CA LEU A 31 9.40 -13.91 5.62
C LEU A 31 10.81 -14.47 5.38
N SER A 32 11.46 -14.20 4.24
CA SER A 32 12.81 -14.71 3.94
C SER A 32 13.95 -13.94 4.63
N ALA A 33 13.67 -12.75 5.17
CA ALA A 33 14.62 -11.90 5.87
C ALA A 33 13.93 -11.17 7.03
N ALA A 34 14.70 -10.55 7.92
CA ALA A 34 14.12 -9.70 8.95
C ALA A 34 13.43 -8.49 8.29
N PRO A 35 12.27 -8.02 8.79
CA PRO A 35 11.54 -6.93 8.13
C PRO A 35 12.37 -5.65 7.92
N GLY A 36 13.26 -5.32 8.87
CA GLY A 36 14.16 -4.16 8.78
C GLY A 36 15.22 -4.27 7.67
N ASP A 37 15.59 -5.49 7.26
CA ASP A 37 16.54 -5.73 6.16
C ASP A 37 15.89 -5.46 4.79
N LEU A 38 14.57 -5.47 4.74
CA LEU A 38 13.77 -5.23 3.55
C LEU A 38 13.25 -3.79 3.49
N ILE A 39 12.81 -3.24 4.62
CA ILE A 39 12.27 -1.88 4.73
C ILE A 39 12.87 -1.21 5.96
N THR A 40 13.83 -0.31 5.77
CA THR A 40 14.69 0.20 6.85
C THR A 40 13.95 1.04 7.90
N ASN A 41 12.84 1.68 7.50
CA ASN A 41 12.02 2.50 8.39
C ASN A 41 10.77 1.77 8.91
N LEU A 42 10.76 0.43 8.92
CA LEU A 42 9.80 -0.31 9.74
C LEU A 42 10.19 -0.21 11.23
N PRO A 43 9.22 -0.28 12.16
CA PRO A 43 9.50 -0.47 13.58
C PRO A 43 10.38 -1.70 13.80
N ALA A 44 11.41 -1.58 14.64
CA ALA A 44 12.37 -2.67 14.89
C ALA A 44 11.68 -3.91 15.50
N SER A 45 10.60 -3.71 16.27
CA SER A 45 9.79 -4.79 16.82
C SER A 45 8.85 -5.48 15.81
N THR A 46 8.90 -5.14 14.52
CA THR A 46 7.96 -5.70 13.54
C THR A 46 8.15 -7.21 13.45
N GLN A 47 7.07 -7.95 13.69
CA GLN A 47 7.04 -9.40 13.54
C GLN A 47 6.01 -9.79 12.49
N CYS A 48 6.43 -10.61 11.53
CA CYS A 48 5.59 -11.07 10.43
C CYS A 48 5.31 -12.56 10.56
N TYR A 49 4.09 -12.95 10.19
CA TYR A 49 3.61 -14.32 10.20
C TYR A 49 2.75 -14.56 8.95
N ALA A 50 2.64 -15.79 8.50
CA ALA A 50 1.62 -16.19 7.54
C ALA A 50 0.45 -16.86 8.27
N LEU A 51 -0.77 -16.41 8.02
CA LEU A 51 -1.98 -17.02 8.54
C LEU A 51 -2.70 -17.75 7.41
N GLU A 52 -2.94 -19.04 7.62
CA GLU A 52 -3.71 -19.90 6.73
C GLU A 52 -5.07 -20.24 7.37
N LEU A 53 -6.13 -20.11 6.58
CA LEU A 53 -7.47 -20.51 6.97
C LEU A 53 -8.28 -20.94 5.74
N ALA A 54 -8.78 -22.18 5.76
CA ALA A 54 -9.68 -22.71 4.72
C ALA A 54 -9.14 -22.56 3.29
N GLY A 55 -7.84 -22.80 3.09
CA GLY A 55 -7.18 -22.71 1.78
C GLY A 55 -6.75 -21.30 1.35
N GLU A 56 -7.07 -20.28 2.15
CA GLU A 56 -6.63 -18.90 1.94
C GLU A 56 -5.41 -18.58 2.80
N LEU A 57 -4.56 -17.67 2.30
CA LEU A 57 -3.32 -17.25 2.98
C LEU A 57 -3.25 -15.72 3.08
N THR A 58 -2.84 -15.18 4.23
CA THR A 58 -2.59 -13.75 4.41
C THR A 58 -1.40 -13.46 5.31
N LEU A 59 -0.76 -12.30 5.13
CA LEU A 59 0.29 -11.85 6.03
C LEU A 59 -0.33 -11.25 7.28
N VAL A 60 0.22 -11.58 8.45
CA VAL A 60 -0.09 -10.95 9.72
C VAL A 60 1.16 -10.25 10.21
N ALA A 61 1.06 -8.96 10.51
CA ALA A 61 2.18 -8.16 11.01
C ALA A 61 1.84 -7.56 12.39
N GLN A 62 2.59 -7.95 13.41
CA GLN A 62 2.51 -7.33 14.73
C GLN A 62 3.49 -6.18 14.83
N ILE A 63 2.98 -5.02 15.25
CA ILE A 63 3.72 -3.78 15.34
C ILE A 63 3.55 -3.18 16.73
N ARG A 64 4.63 -2.60 17.26
CA ARG A 64 4.62 -1.82 18.50
C ARG A 64 4.87 -0.36 18.20
N THR A 65 4.50 0.48 19.17
CA THR A 65 4.75 1.91 19.08
C THR A 65 6.22 2.20 19.37
N GLU A 66 7.01 2.49 18.33
CA GLU A 66 8.46 2.78 18.45
C GLU A 66 8.87 4.07 17.73
N LYS A 67 10.18 4.29 17.50
CA LYS A 67 10.72 5.31 16.59
C LYS A 67 11.12 4.62 15.27
N GLN A 68 11.20 5.37 14.17
CA GLN A 68 11.37 4.88 12.78
C GLN A 68 10.13 4.19 12.23
N LYS A 69 9.32 4.91 11.42
CA LYS A 69 8.06 4.39 10.92
C LYS A 69 7.80 4.81 9.48
N THR A 70 7.42 3.83 8.68
CA THR A 70 6.71 4.04 7.41
C THR A 70 5.22 4.26 7.69
N TYR A 71 4.57 5.12 6.92
CA TYR A 71 3.12 5.31 7.01
C TYR A 71 2.34 4.01 6.75
N THR A 72 2.95 3.05 6.05
CA THR A 72 2.33 1.75 5.75
C THR A 72 2.26 0.81 6.95
N ALA A 73 2.89 1.17 8.06
CA ALA A 73 3.01 0.33 9.25
C ALA A 73 2.69 1.12 10.54
N SER A 74 2.15 2.33 10.40
CA SER A 74 1.92 3.24 11.53
C SER A 74 0.75 4.18 11.26
N LEU A 75 -0.29 4.08 12.07
CA LEU A 75 -1.40 5.04 12.08
C LEU A 75 -0.91 6.42 12.50
N ILE A 76 0.00 6.50 13.47
CA ILE A 76 0.54 7.79 13.91
C ILE A 76 1.25 8.49 12.74
N THR A 77 2.10 7.76 12.04
CA THR A 77 2.86 8.31 10.92
C THR A 77 1.92 8.70 9.78
N HIS A 78 0.98 7.83 9.42
CA HIS A 78 0.01 8.12 8.36
C HIS A 78 -0.78 9.40 8.64
N TYR A 79 -1.39 9.52 9.81
CA TYR A 79 -2.35 10.59 10.08
C TYR A 79 -1.74 11.88 10.63
N PHE A 80 -0.52 11.85 11.17
CA PHE A 80 0.09 13.02 11.81
C PHE A 80 1.42 13.43 11.20
N ASP A 81 2.35 12.49 11.01
CA ASP A 81 3.69 12.84 10.52
C ASP A 81 3.69 13.06 9.01
N TYR A 82 3.10 12.15 8.24
CA TYR A 82 2.96 12.25 6.78
C TYR A 82 2.09 13.46 6.39
N LEU A 83 1.01 13.72 7.14
CA LEU A 83 0.16 14.90 6.93
C LEU A 83 0.95 16.21 7.09
N GLN A 84 1.94 16.26 7.98
CA GLN A 84 2.78 17.46 8.12
C GLN A 84 3.62 17.70 6.85
N ASP A 85 4.14 16.64 6.23
CA ASP A 85 4.90 16.73 4.97
C ASP A 85 3.97 17.11 3.80
N GLU A 86 2.78 16.53 3.71
CA GLU A 86 1.78 16.91 2.68
C GLU A 86 1.35 18.38 2.80
N LEU A 87 1.19 18.88 4.02
CA LEU A 87 0.89 20.29 4.26
C LEU A 87 2.01 21.20 3.76
N ASP A 88 3.27 20.76 3.77
CA ASP A 88 4.39 21.56 3.27
C ASP A 88 4.43 21.64 1.73
N LEU A 89 3.84 20.67 1.03
CA LEU A 89 3.75 20.66 -0.44
C LEU A 89 2.72 21.66 -1.00
N ILE A 90 1.76 22.11 -0.19
CA ILE A 90 0.82 23.16 -0.60
C ILE A 90 1.61 24.49 -0.66
N GLU A 91 1.30 25.44 -1.53
CA GLU A 91 2.02 26.74 -1.55
C GLU A 91 1.30 27.82 -0.72
N GLY A 92 2.06 28.74 -0.10
CA GLY A 92 1.60 30.09 0.25
C GLY A 92 0.57 30.29 1.37
N GLN A 93 0.43 29.39 2.35
CA GLN A 93 -0.65 29.49 3.35
C GLN A 93 -0.18 29.51 4.81
N TYR A 94 -0.36 30.64 5.49
CA TYR A 94 0.05 30.84 6.89
C TYR A 94 -0.75 30.00 7.90
N TRP A 95 -1.99 29.61 7.58
CA TRP A 95 -2.83 28.79 8.45
C TRP A 95 -2.23 27.41 8.76
N LYS A 96 -1.28 26.95 7.94
CA LYS A 96 -0.62 25.66 8.14
C LYS A 96 0.20 25.60 9.41
N LYS A 97 0.83 26.71 9.83
CA LYS A 97 1.68 26.72 11.03
C LYS A 97 0.90 26.31 12.29
N PRO A 98 -0.24 26.95 12.63
CA PRO A 98 -1.04 26.51 13.76
C PRO A 98 -1.64 25.11 13.55
N LEU A 99 -2.05 24.74 12.32
CA LEU A 99 -2.55 23.38 12.08
C LEU A 99 -1.47 22.32 12.32
N LYS A 100 -0.26 22.50 11.79
CA LYS A 100 0.87 21.58 11.99
C LYS A 100 1.21 21.44 13.47
N LEU A 101 1.10 22.52 14.25
CA LEU A 101 1.27 22.44 15.71
C LEU A 101 0.20 21.53 16.34
N VAL A 102 -1.07 21.71 16.00
CA VAL A 102 -2.17 20.86 16.48
C VAL A 102 -1.96 19.40 16.09
N VAL A 103 -1.67 19.14 14.81
CA VAL A 103 -1.41 17.79 14.27
C VAL A 103 -0.25 17.13 15.03
N ARG A 104 0.84 17.86 15.28
CA ARG A 104 1.99 17.35 16.04
C ARG A 104 1.66 17.03 17.49
N LEU A 105 0.87 17.87 18.16
CA LEU A 105 0.44 17.63 19.54
C LEU A 105 -0.48 16.41 19.63
N LEU A 106 -1.39 16.24 18.68
CA LEU A 106 -2.22 15.04 18.56
C LEU A 106 -1.36 13.79 18.27
N GLY A 107 -0.37 13.89 17.38
CA GLY A 107 0.57 12.80 17.12
C GLY A 107 1.32 12.35 18.39
N LYS A 108 1.80 13.30 19.20
CA LYS A 108 2.43 13.01 20.50
C LYS A 108 1.46 12.36 21.49
N LEU A 109 0.21 12.86 21.56
CA LEU A 109 -0.84 12.27 22.39
C LEU A 109 -1.07 10.80 22.00
N PHE A 110 -1.25 10.51 20.72
CA PHE A 110 -1.51 9.15 20.25
C PHE A 110 -0.29 8.24 20.33
N ALA A 111 0.93 8.77 20.22
CA ALA A 111 2.15 8.04 20.55
C ALA A 111 2.19 7.63 22.03
N HIS A 112 1.83 8.53 22.95
CA HIS A 112 1.72 8.19 24.37
C HIS A 112 0.61 7.17 24.63
N GLN A 113 -0.49 7.20 23.87
CA GLN A 113 -1.54 6.18 23.93
C GLN A 113 -1.16 4.85 23.26
N GLN A 114 0.01 4.77 22.61
CA GLN A 114 0.49 3.62 21.85
C GLN A 114 -0.46 3.21 20.70
N LEU A 115 -0.89 4.20 19.92
CA LEU A 115 -1.82 3.96 18.80
C LEU A 115 -1.31 2.95 17.76
N ASP A 116 0.01 2.81 17.62
CA ASP A 116 0.63 1.85 16.70
C ASP A 116 0.89 0.47 17.33
N ASP A 117 0.44 0.21 18.56
CA ASP A 117 0.34 -1.17 19.04
C ASP A 117 -0.83 -1.88 18.33
N VAL A 118 -0.50 -2.51 17.20
CA VAL A 118 -1.45 -3.02 16.22
C VAL A 118 -1.00 -4.38 15.70
N VAL A 119 -1.97 -5.28 15.49
CA VAL A 119 -1.83 -6.42 14.57
C VAL A 119 -2.52 -6.08 13.26
N TYR A 120 -1.73 -5.96 12.20
CA TYR A 120 -2.24 -5.79 10.85
C TYR A 120 -2.52 -7.14 10.19
N ILE A 121 -3.67 -7.27 9.55
CA ILE A 121 -4.03 -8.42 8.73
C ILE A 121 -4.00 -8.00 7.26
N GLY A 122 -3.29 -8.76 6.43
CA GLY A 122 -3.11 -8.52 4.99
C GLY A 122 -2.22 -7.34 4.64
N ASN A 123 -1.35 -6.84 5.53
CA ASN A 123 -0.50 -5.69 5.26
C ASN A 123 0.89 -6.11 4.78
N THR A 124 1.15 -6.09 3.47
CA THR A 124 2.47 -6.36 2.86
C THR A 124 3.36 -5.12 2.78
N PHE A 125 3.06 -4.09 3.59
CA PHE A 125 3.80 -2.84 3.76
C PHE A 125 3.94 -1.95 2.52
N ILE A 126 3.25 -2.27 1.44
CA ILE A 126 3.05 -1.37 0.29
C ILE A 126 1.85 -0.43 0.53
N SER A 127 1.65 0.51 -0.40
CA SER A 127 0.59 1.52 -0.28
C SER A 127 -0.81 0.91 -0.39
N THR A 128 -1.01 -0.02 -1.33
CA THR A 128 -2.28 -0.69 -1.62
C THR A 128 -2.12 -2.19 -1.42
N ASN A 129 -2.82 -2.75 -0.43
CA ASN A 129 -2.84 -4.18 -0.14
C ASN A 129 -4.06 -4.88 -0.75
N PHE A 130 -3.93 -6.17 -1.00
CA PHE A 130 -5.02 -7.03 -1.47
C PHE A 130 -5.31 -8.12 -0.43
N HIS A 131 -6.59 -8.43 -0.26
CA HIS A 131 -7.07 -9.41 0.70
C HIS A 131 -7.74 -10.59 0.00
N PRO A 132 -7.67 -11.80 0.58
CA PRO A 132 -8.62 -12.85 0.27
C PRO A 132 -10.07 -12.40 0.47
N GLU A 133 -11.00 -13.03 -0.23
CA GLU A 133 -12.45 -12.79 -0.09
C GLU A 133 -12.98 -13.46 1.18
N TRP A 134 -12.64 -12.88 2.34
CA TRP A 134 -13.05 -13.43 3.62
C TRP A 134 -14.56 -13.31 3.84
N ASN A 135 -15.22 -14.45 4.04
CA ASN A 135 -16.61 -14.48 4.46
C ASN A 135 -16.77 -14.14 5.95
N ALA A 136 -18.02 -13.96 6.39
CA ALA A 136 -18.32 -13.55 7.76
C ALA A 136 -17.84 -14.55 8.83
N GLU A 137 -17.85 -15.86 8.55
CA GLU A 137 -17.38 -16.89 9.47
C GLU A 137 -15.85 -16.89 9.59
N GLN A 138 -15.15 -16.80 8.45
CA GLN A 138 -13.69 -16.71 8.42
C GLN A 138 -13.19 -15.47 9.17
N LEU A 139 -13.83 -14.30 8.96
CA LEU A 139 -13.48 -13.08 9.69
C LEU A 139 -13.70 -13.23 11.21
N ARG A 140 -14.76 -13.93 11.65
CA ARG A 140 -14.96 -14.26 13.08
C ARG A 140 -13.84 -15.14 13.62
N HIS A 141 -13.44 -16.16 12.85
CA HIS A 141 -12.37 -17.07 13.27
C HIS A 141 -11.03 -16.34 13.37
N ILE A 142 -10.70 -15.50 12.39
CA ILE A 142 -9.50 -14.67 12.41
C ILE A 142 -9.55 -13.70 13.60
N ASP A 143 -10.64 -12.97 13.81
CA ASP A 143 -10.77 -12.03 14.94
C ASP A 143 -10.56 -12.74 16.29
N ASN A 144 -11.24 -13.86 16.53
CA ASN A 144 -11.10 -14.64 17.77
C ASN A 144 -9.67 -15.15 17.97
N PHE A 145 -9.06 -15.71 16.91
CA PHE A 145 -7.70 -16.22 16.97
C PHE A 145 -6.70 -15.11 17.28
N ILE A 146 -6.80 -13.96 16.61
CA ILE A 146 -5.87 -12.84 16.80
C ILE A 146 -5.96 -12.30 18.24
N ARG A 147 -7.18 -12.15 18.78
CA ARG A 147 -7.40 -11.67 20.17
C ARG A 147 -6.80 -12.61 21.23
N GLN A 148 -6.82 -13.91 20.97
CA GLN A 148 -6.27 -14.94 21.86
C GLN A 148 -4.74 -15.05 21.71
N ARG A 149 -4.23 -15.09 20.48
CA ARG A 149 -2.83 -15.38 20.16
C ARG A 149 -1.90 -14.18 20.35
N PHE A 150 -2.38 -12.96 20.11
CA PHE A 150 -1.57 -11.76 20.13
C PHE A 150 -2.01 -10.82 21.25
N THR A 151 -1.03 -10.32 22.01
CA THR A 151 -1.26 -9.19 22.92
C THR A 151 -1.08 -7.90 22.14
N THR A 152 -2.15 -7.16 21.88
CA THR A 152 -2.13 -5.87 21.15
C THR A 152 -3.28 -4.98 21.58
N GLN A 153 -3.20 -3.69 21.31
CA GLN A 153 -4.32 -2.77 21.53
C GLN A 153 -5.35 -2.82 20.40
N ARG A 154 -4.95 -3.11 19.16
CA ARG A 154 -5.83 -3.04 17.99
C ARG A 154 -5.55 -4.10 16.93
N ILE A 155 -6.59 -4.43 16.17
CA ILE A 155 -6.49 -5.20 14.92
C ILE A 155 -6.83 -4.26 13.77
N VAL A 156 -6.06 -4.28 12.67
CA VAL A 156 -6.29 -3.38 11.53
C VAL A 156 -6.21 -4.12 10.19
N TYR A 157 -7.21 -3.90 9.35
CA TYR A 157 -7.19 -4.22 7.92
C TYR A 157 -7.04 -2.91 7.13
N ARG A 158 -6.01 -2.83 6.27
CA ARG A 158 -5.77 -1.64 5.43
C ARG A 158 -6.30 -1.85 4.01
N SER A 159 -6.39 -0.75 3.26
CA SER A 159 -6.67 -0.77 1.82
C SER A 159 -8.06 -1.25 1.39
N LEU A 160 -9.06 -1.14 2.27
CA LEU A 160 -10.45 -1.50 1.96
C LEU A 160 -11.15 -0.35 1.22
N ASN A 161 -12.03 -0.66 0.28
CA ASN A 161 -12.79 0.34 -0.49
C ASN A 161 -14.07 -0.28 -1.04
N ASP A 162 -15.05 0.56 -1.36
CA ASP A 162 -16.38 0.13 -1.82
C ASP A 162 -16.36 -0.65 -3.14
N TYR A 163 -15.32 -0.47 -3.97
CA TYR A 163 -15.25 -1.15 -5.28
C TYR A 163 -14.86 -2.62 -5.13
N ALA A 164 -13.80 -2.91 -4.35
CA ALA A 164 -13.23 -4.26 -4.26
C ALA A 164 -13.63 -5.02 -2.98
N HIS A 165 -14.12 -4.33 -1.95
CA HIS A 165 -14.21 -4.91 -0.60
C HIS A 165 -15.55 -4.66 0.09
N GLN A 166 -16.63 -4.46 -0.67
CA GLN A 166 -17.95 -4.13 -0.11
C GLN A 166 -18.43 -5.16 0.92
N ASP A 167 -18.37 -6.45 0.58
CA ASP A 167 -18.80 -7.53 1.49
C ASP A 167 -17.90 -7.69 2.70
N MET A 168 -16.58 -7.61 2.51
CA MET A 168 -15.62 -7.66 3.61
C MET A 168 -15.83 -6.48 4.58
N MET A 169 -16.05 -5.27 4.08
CA MET A 169 -16.35 -4.08 4.88
C MET A 169 -17.67 -4.23 5.66
N LYS A 170 -18.70 -4.79 5.04
CA LYS A 170 -19.98 -5.09 5.69
C LYS A 170 -19.78 -6.11 6.82
N ASN A 171 -19.07 -7.20 6.56
CA ASN A 171 -18.82 -8.25 7.53
C ASN A 171 -17.96 -7.76 8.71
N LEU A 172 -16.91 -6.96 8.45
CA LEU A 172 -16.10 -6.34 9.49
C LEU A 172 -16.94 -5.37 10.35
N THR A 173 -17.80 -4.56 9.74
CA THR A 173 -18.72 -3.67 10.47
C THR A 173 -19.65 -4.47 11.39
N ALA A 174 -20.19 -5.59 10.91
CA ALA A 174 -21.02 -6.50 11.71
C ALA A 174 -20.26 -7.13 12.89
N LEU A 175 -18.93 -7.24 12.80
CA LEU A 175 -18.04 -7.66 13.89
C LEU A 175 -17.62 -6.53 14.84
N GLY A 176 -18.16 -5.32 14.66
CA GLY A 176 -17.85 -4.17 15.49
C GLY A 176 -16.54 -3.46 15.13
N TYR A 177 -15.95 -3.76 13.97
CA TYR A 177 -14.85 -2.95 13.44
C TYR A 177 -15.38 -1.59 13.00
N GLN A 178 -14.55 -0.57 13.19
CA GLN A 178 -14.82 0.79 12.78
C GLN A 178 -13.95 1.16 11.60
N ARG A 179 -14.51 1.93 10.66
CA ARG A 179 -13.75 2.45 9.52
C ARG A 179 -13.02 3.73 9.90
N LEU A 180 -11.90 3.97 9.24
CA LEU A 180 -11.11 5.19 9.27
C LEU A 180 -10.64 5.48 7.85
N VAL A 181 -11.10 6.58 7.26
CA VAL A 181 -10.67 7.01 5.92
C VAL A 181 -9.15 7.16 5.91
N SER A 182 -8.52 6.47 4.95
CA SER A 182 -7.07 6.44 4.74
C SER A 182 -6.65 7.49 3.72
N ARG A 183 -7.24 7.46 2.51
CA ARG A 183 -6.86 8.29 1.36
C ARG A 183 -7.84 8.09 0.19
N GLN A 184 -7.68 8.89 -0.86
CA GLN A 184 -8.30 8.64 -2.16
C GLN A 184 -7.46 7.67 -2.99
N VAL A 185 -8.11 6.74 -3.68
CA VAL A 185 -7.50 5.85 -4.65
C VAL A 185 -8.24 5.91 -5.98
N PHE A 186 -7.52 5.60 -7.05
CA PHE A 186 -8.03 5.69 -8.42
C PHE A 186 -8.04 4.29 -9.03
N ILE A 187 -9.22 3.81 -9.42
CA ILE A 187 -9.40 2.45 -9.91
C ILE A 187 -9.88 2.49 -11.37
N THR A 188 -9.31 1.63 -12.22
CA THR A 188 -9.75 1.43 -13.60
C THR A 188 -9.68 -0.05 -13.97
N ASN A 189 -10.50 -0.48 -14.92
CA ASN A 189 -10.54 -1.84 -15.45
C ASN A 189 -11.05 -1.76 -16.91
N GLN A 190 -11.48 -2.90 -17.48
CA GLN A 190 -12.07 -2.94 -18.81
C GLN A 190 -13.48 -2.29 -18.90
N THR A 191 -14.30 -2.41 -17.86
CA THR A 191 -15.67 -1.85 -17.85
C THR A 191 -15.71 -0.34 -17.63
N LEU A 192 -14.68 0.20 -16.99
CA LEU A 192 -14.44 1.61 -16.76
C LEU A 192 -13.66 2.27 -17.92
N GLU A 193 -13.41 1.53 -19.00
CA GLU A 193 -12.75 2.11 -20.17
C GLU A 193 -13.63 3.13 -20.88
N SER A 194 -13.07 4.33 -21.06
CA SER A 194 -13.66 5.37 -21.88
C SER A 194 -12.87 5.55 -23.17
N GLN A 195 -13.50 6.13 -24.19
CA GLN A 195 -12.78 6.58 -25.40
C GLN A 195 -11.60 7.50 -25.05
N LYS A 196 -11.76 8.33 -24.01
CA LYS A 196 -10.72 9.21 -23.48
C LYS A 196 -9.52 8.44 -22.91
N LYS A 197 -9.75 7.33 -22.20
CA LYS A 197 -8.70 6.39 -21.76
C LYS A 197 -7.95 5.82 -22.95
N ARG A 198 -8.67 5.22 -23.90
CA ARG A 198 -8.08 4.63 -25.12
C ARG A 198 -7.20 5.62 -25.87
N ASN A 199 -7.70 6.83 -26.10
CA ASN A 199 -6.94 7.89 -26.77
C ASN A 199 -5.70 8.34 -25.96
N SER A 200 -5.77 8.29 -24.63
CA SER A 200 -4.62 8.61 -23.77
C SER A 200 -3.55 7.52 -23.84
N ILE A 201 -3.95 6.25 -23.75
CA ILE A 201 -3.04 5.10 -23.91
C ILE A 201 -2.40 5.10 -25.29
N GLN A 202 -3.16 5.36 -26.37
CA GLN A 202 -2.62 5.48 -27.73
C GLN A 202 -1.59 6.61 -27.86
N ARG A 203 -1.82 7.76 -27.21
CA ARG A 203 -0.84 8.86 -27.17
C ARG A 203 0.42 8.49 -26.39
N ASP A 204 0.30 7.72 -25.31
CA ASP A 204 1.45 7.24 -24.54
C ASP A 204 2.24 6.18 -25.33
N LEU A 205 1.55 5.27 -26.05
CA LEU A 205 2.18 4.32 -26.98
C LEU A 205 2.88 5.03 -28.14
N LYS A 206 2.27 6.07 -28.71
CA LYS A 206 2.88 6.88 -29.78
C LYS A 206 4.14 7.59 -29.25
N LEU A 207 4.08 8.13 -28.04
CA LEU A 207 5.24 8.75 -27.39
C LEU A 207 6.39 7.74 -27.27
N LEU A 208 6.13 6.54 -26.74
CA LEU A 208 7.14 5.49 -26.62
C LEU A 208 7.79 5.16 -27.98
N LYS A 209 6.99 5.05 -29.05
CA LYS A 209 7.49 4.78 -30.41
C LYS A 209 8.35 5.91 -30.99
N GLN A 210 8.25 7.13 -30.45
CA GLN A 210 9.02 8.30 -30.90
C GLN A 210 10.31 8.52 -30.09
N THR A 211 10.51 7.75 -29.02
CA THR A 211 11.71 7.81 -28.17
C THR A 211 12.70 6.70 -28.53
N THR A 212 13.95 6.85 -28.10
CA THR A 212 14.96 5.78 -28.10
C THR A 212 14.75 4.76 -26.97
N PHE A 213 13.79 5.01 -26.08
CA PHE A 213 13.59 4.19 -24.90
C PHE A 213 13.08 2.80 -25.25
N THR A 214 13.60 1.80 -24.54
CA THR A 214 13.12 0.42 -24.61
C THR A 214 12.49 0.00 -23.29
N LEU A 215 11.46 -0.84 -23.38
CA LEU A 215 10.79 -1.43 -22.22
C LEU A 215 11.23 -2.88 -22.08
N ARG A 216 11.70 -3.27 -20.90
CA ARG A 216 12.14 -4.65 -20.64
C ARG A 216 11.75 -5.10 -19.24
N LEU A 217 11.46 -6.39 -19.10
CA LEU A 217 11.35 -7.04 -17.80
C LEU A 217 12.74 -7.16 -17.16
N ILE A 218 12.84 -6.81 -15.88
CA ILE A 218 14.02 -7.06 -15.04
C ILE A 218 13.69 -8.25 -14.16
N ASP A 219 14.36 -9.38 -14.40
CA ASP A 219 14.09 -10.65 -13.73
C ASP A 219 15.37 -11.35 -13.26
N GLN A 220 16.00 -12.17 -14.09
CA GLN A 220 17.21 -12.92 -13.76
C GLN A 220 18.40 -11.99 -13.49
N ASP A 221 18.38 -10.81 -14.10
CA ASP A 221 19.39 -9.76 -13.99
C ASP A 221 19.07 -8.70 -12.91
N ILE A 222 18.08 -8.94 -12.04
CA ILE A 222 17.72 -8.00 -10.97
C ILE A 222 18.90 -7.55 -10.12
N GLN A 223 19.89 -8.42 -9.90
CA GLN A 223 21.09 -8.08 -9.13
C GLN A 223 21.88 -6.90 -9.74
N GLN A 224 21.88 -6.76 -11.07
CA GLN A 224 22.55 -5.68 -11.78
C GLN A 224 21.82 -4.33 -11.64
N TYR A 225 20.50 -4.36 -11.50
CA TYR A 225 19.66 -3.16 -11.59
C TYR A 225 19.00 -2.74 -10.27
N ALA A 226 19.04 -3.58 -9.22
CA ALA A 226 18.33 -3.31 -7.97
C ALA A 226 18.76 -1.99 -7.31
N GLU A 227 20.05 -1.63 -7.35
CA GLU A 227 20.50 -0.33 -6.83
C GLU A 227 19.94 0.85 -7.64
N ALA A 228 19.96 0.76 -8.96
CA ALA A 228 19.41 1.81 -9.83
C ALA A 228 17.88 1.93 -9.64
N ALA A 229 17.19 0.80 -9.55
CA ALA A 229 15.75 0.76 -9.25
C ALA A 229 15.43 1.42 -7.90
N LYS A 230 16.21 1.10 -6.85
CA LYS A 230 16.07 1.74 -5.54
C LYS A 230 16.30 3.25 -5.63
N ARG A 231 17.37 3.71 -6.29
CA ARG A 231 17.64 5.15 -6.45
C ARG A 231 16.50 5.88 -7.14
N LEU A 232 15.97 5.33 -8.23
CA LEU A 232 14.83 5.91 -8.96
C LEU A 232 13.55 5.97 -8.11
N TYR A 233 13.33 4.98 -7.25
CA TYR A 233 12.25 4.99 -6.27
C TYR A 233 12.46 6.06 -5.19
N ASP A 234 13.65 6.10 -4.58
CA ASP A 234 13.97 7.01 -3.47
C ASP A 234 13.79 8.47 -3.87
N VAL A 235 14.32 8.85 -5.04
CA VAL A 235 14.20 10.20 -5.59
C VAL A 235 12.73 10.60 -5.75
N LEU A 236 11.89 9.67 -6.23
CA LEU A 236 10.48 9.95 -6.41
C LEU A 236 9.70 9.96 -5.09
N TYR A 237 9.92 9.02 -4.18
CA TYR A 237 9.06 8.82 -3.01
C TYR A 237 9.59 9.44 -1.72
N LEU A 238 10.90 9.39 -1.50
CA LEU A 238 11.51 9.90 -0.27
C LEU A 238 11.83 11.38 -0.42
N ASP A 239 12.51 11.76 -1.49
CA ASP A 239 13.01 13.14 -1.67
C ASP A 239 11.89 14.09 -2.07
N LYS A 240 11.03 13.67 -3.02
CA LYS A 240 9.95 14.52 -3.54
C LYS A 240 8.68 14.51 -2.67
N TYR A 241 8.31 13.37 -2.08
CA TYR A 241 7.04 13.25 -1.35
C TYR A 241 7.23 13.25 0.16
N SER A 242 7.85 12.21 0.72
CA SER A 242 8.08 12.13 2.17
C SER A 242 9.01 10.96 2.52
N ARG A 243 9.93 11.20 3.44
CA ARG A 243 10.77 10.18 4.09
C ARG A 243 9.99 9.11 4.87
N TYR A 244 8.70 9.33 5.12
CA TYR A 244 7.81 8.38 5.77
C TYR A 244 7.20 7.38 4.79
N ASN A 245 7.46 7.49 3.48
CA ASN A 245 7.23 6.38 2.55
C ASN A 245 8.10 5.17 2.92
N PRO A 246 7.73 3.94 2.54
CA PRO A 246 8.56 2.76 2.78
C PRO A 246 9.97 2.96 2.21
N GLN A 247 10.98 2.79 3.05
CA GLN A 247 12.38 2.87 2.63
C GLN A 247 12.87 1.49 2.23
N PHE A 248 12.48 1.06 1.03
CA PHE A 248 12.86 -0.24 0.49
C PHE A 248 14.38 -0.37 0.31
N THR A 249 14.94 -1.49 0.72
CA THR A 249 16.37 -1.81 0.52
C THR A 249 16.62 -2.42 -0.86
N VAL A 250 17.89 -2.50 -1.26
CA VAL A 250 18.28 -3.27 -2.46
C VAL A 250 17.82 -4.73 -2.34
N GLN A 251 17.94 -5.31 -1.14
CA GLN A 251 17.49 -6.67 -0.85
C GLN A 251 15.99 -6.85 -1.10
N TYR A 252 15.15 -5.87 -0.75
CA TYR A 252 13.72 -5.93 -1.04
C TYR A 252 13.42 -6.03 -2.54
N PHE A 253 14.08 -5.23 -3.39
CA PHE A 253 13.88 -5.33 -4.84
C PHE A 253 14.31 -6.71 -5.36
N VAL A 254 15.43 -7.22 -4.88
CA VAL A 254 15.95 -8.54 -5.27
C VAL A 254 14.99 -9.66 -4.87
N ASP A 255 14.56 -9.69 -3.60
CA ASP A 255 13.73 -10.77 -3.06
C ASP A 255 12.31 -10.75 -3.64
N MET A 256 11.72 -9.57 -3.78
CA MET A 256 10.38 -9.45 -4.36
C MET A 256 10.34 -9.92 -5.82
N VAL A 257 11.39 -9.66 -6.60
CA VAL A 257 11.48 -10.16 -7.99
C VAL A 257 11.80 -11.65 -8.03
N ARG A 258 12.79 -12.12 -7.27
CA ARG A 258 13.20 -13.55 -7.25
C ARG A 258 12.08 -14.47 -6.81
N HIS A 259 11.30 -14.07 -5.81
CA HIS A 259 10.15 -14.84 -5.35
C HIS A 259 8.91 -14.66 -6.22
N ARG A 260 8.97 -13.84 -7.27
CA ARG A 260 7.82 -13.48 -8.13
C ARG A 260 6.67 -12.81 -7.37
N ALA A 261 7.00 -12.15 -6.26
CA ALA A 261 6.06 -11.30 -5.54
C ALA A 261 5.77 -10.00 -6.30
N LEU A 262 6.72 -9.55 -7.12
CA LEU A 262 6.64 -8.33 -7.91
C LEU A 262 7.19 -8.58 -9.32
N THR A 263 6.52 -8.07 -10.34
CA THR A 263 7.04 -8.01 -11.71
C THR A 263 7.65 -6.63 -11.96
N LEU A 264 8.99 -6.53 -12.01
CA LEU A 264 9.68 -5.26 -12.22
C LEU A 264 9.97 -5.00 -13.69
N HIS A 265 9.46 -3.90 -14.23
CA HIS A 265 9.80 -3.44 -15.57
C HIS A 265 10.72 -2.23 -15.51
N GLY A 266 11.70 -2.19 -16.42
CA GLY A 266 12.57 -1.05 -16.63
C GLY A 266 12.30 -0.34 -17.95
N VAL A 267 12.50 0.98 -17.95
CA VAL A 267 12.63 1.83 -19.13
C VAL A 267 14.11 2.15 -19.30
N PHE A 268 14.66 1.83 -20.45
CA PHE A 268 16.09 1.95 -20.73
C PHE A 268 16.36 2.95 -21.83
N ASP A 269 17.38 3.80 -21.64
CA ASP A 269 17.97 4.66 -22.65
C ASP A 269 19.37 4.13 -22.98
N GLY A 270 19.49 3.38 -24.08
CA GLY A 270 20.62 2.47 -24.26
C GLY A 270 20.67 1.44 -23.13
N ASP A 271 21.79 1.38 -22.41
CA ASP A 271 21.97 0.48 -21.25
C ASP A 271 21.58 1.13 -19.90
N LYS A 272 21.28 2.44 -19.90
CA LYS A 272 20.94 3.17 -18.66
C LYS A 272 19.48 2.91 -18.28
N LEU A 273 19.25 2.40 -17.08
CA LEU A 273 17.92 2.33 -16.49
C LEU A 273 17.46 3.73 -16.06
N VAL A 274 16.44 4.28 -16.72
CA VAL A 274 15.95 5.65 -16.51
C VAL A 274 14.57 5.72 -15.86
N ALA A 275 13.81 4.63 -15.85
CA ALA A 275 12.58 4.52 -15.07
C ALA A 275 12.23 3.06 -14.73
N ILE A 276 11.42 2.88 -13.70
CA ILE A 276 10.90 1.58 -13.26
C ILE A 276 9.40 1.59 -13.02
N ALA A 277 8.78 0.42 -13.20
CA ALA A 277 7.43 0.11 -12.78
C ALA A 277 7.37 -1.31 -12.21
N GLY A 278 7.27 -1.42 -10.89
CA GLY A 278 7.05 -2.68 -10.18
C GLY A 278 5.56 -2.95 -10.02
N LEU A 279 5.09 -4.03 -10.62
CA LEU A 279 3.70 -4.47 -10.62
C LEU A 279 3.47 -5.52 -9.53
N TYR A 280 2.50 -5.27 -8.66
CA TYR A 280 2.03 -6.22 -7.63
C TYR A 280 0.63 -6.71 -8.00
N LYS A 281 0.49 -8.02 -8.23
CA LYS A 281 -0.75 -8.64 -8.71
C LYS A 281 -1.20 -9.77 -7.80
N VAL A 282 -2.48 -9.78 -7.44
CA VAL A 282 -3.14 -10.86 -6.69
C VAL A 282 -4.47 -11.17 -7.37
N GLY A 283 -4.61 -12.38 -7.91
CA GLY A 283 -5.76 -12.73 -8.77
C GLY A 283 -5.86 -11.77 -9.96
N HIS A 284 -7.03 -11.15 -10.13
CA HIS A 284 -7.28 -10.13 -11.17
C HIS A 284 -6.99 -8.68 -10.72
N SER A 285 -6.55 -8.48 -9.47
CA SER A 285 -6.27 -7.16 -8.93
C SER A 285 -4.78 -6.81 -9.05
N LEU A 286 -4.50 -5.60 -9.51
CA LEU A 286 -3.15 -5.11 -9.79
C LEU A 286 -2.94 -3.73 -9.18
N THR A 287 -1.74 -3.46 -8.67
CA THR A 287 -1.27 -2.11 -8.32
C THR A 287 0.20 -1.96 -8.68
N THR A 288 0.69 -0.72 -8.73
CA THR A 288 2.08 -0.40 -9.10
C THR A 288 2.73 0.35 -7.93
N PRO A 289 3.11 -0.34 -6.83
CA PRO A 289 3.59 0.33 -5.62
C PRO A 289 5.00 0.91 -5.77
N LEU A 290 5.73 0.49 -6.81
CA LEU A 290 7.09 0.92 -7.10
C LEU A 290 7.12 1.63 -8.46
N ILE A 291 7.10 2.95 -8.43
CA ILE A 291 7.37 3.78 -9.61
C ILE A 291 8.63 4.58 -9.32
N GLY A 292 9.46 4.79 -10.33
CA GLY A 292 10.65 5.62 -10.21
C GLY A 292 11.07 6.08 -11.59
N TYR A 293 11.61 7.28 -11.71
CA TYR A 293 12.17 7.78 -12.96
C TYR A 293 13.18 8.89 -12.69
N ASP A 294 14.13 9.02 -13.61
CA ASP A 294 15.19 10.01 -13.56
C ASP A 294 14.57 11.41 -13.71
N LEU A 295 14.67 12.23 -12.65
CA LEU A 295 14.09 13.58 -12.62
C LEU A 295 14.93 14.59 -13.40
N ASP A 296 16.16 14.25 -13.80
CA ASP A 296 17.02 15.11 -14.60
C ASP A 296 16.60 15.11 -16.08
N TYR A 297 15.79 14.13 -16.50
CA TYR A 297 15.21 14.12 -17.85
C TYR A 297 14.15 15.22 -18.00
N PRO A 298 14.10 15.90 -19.16
CA PRO A 298 13.09 16.90 -19.42
C PRO A 298 11.69 16.26 -19.37
N ARG A 299 10.71 16.98 -18.82
CA ARG A 299 9.32 16.50 -18.69
C ARG A 299 8.73 15.99 -20.02
N GLN A 300 9.17 16.56 -21.14
CA GLN A 300 8.79 16.21 -22.50
C GLN A 300 9.20 14.78 -22.89
N ALA A 301 10.27 14.23 -22.30
CA ALA A 301 10.66 12.83 -22.47
C ALA A 301 9.58 11.87 -21.93
N GLY A 302 8.74 12.33 -20.99
CA GLY A 302 7.54 11.63 -20.56
C GLY A 302 7.79 10.29 -19.87
N LEU A 303 8.92 10.14 -19.17
CA LEU A 303 9.29 8.91 -18.45
C LEU A 303 8.17 8.40 -17.52
N TYR A 304 7.51 9.28 -16.76
CA TYR A 304 6.36 8.88 -15.93
C TYR A 304 5.20 8.29 -16.74
N ARG A 305 4.92 8.84 -17.93
CA ARG A 305 3.86 8.33 -18.82
C ARG A 305 4.23 6.95 -19.34
N ILE A 306 5.48 6.77 -19.74
CA ILE A 306 6.01 5.52 -20.28
C ILE A 306 6.06 4.44 -19.19
N ALA A 307 6.58 4.75 -18.00
CA ALA A 307 6.63 3.80 -16.88
C ALA A 307 5.22 3.34 -16.45
N THR A 308 4.27 4.28 -16.35
CA THR A 308 2.89 3.94 -15.93
C THR A 308 2.08 3.25 -17.03
N LEU A 309 2.47 3.36 -18.31
CA LEU A 309 1.79 2.72 -19.44
C LEU A 309 1.69 1.20 -19.26
N ILE A 310 2.73 0.56 -18.73
CA ILE A 310 2.79 -0.88 -18.50
C ILE A 310 1.61 -1.34 -17.64
N SER A 311 1.38 -0.66 -16.52
CA SER A 311 0.25 -0.97 -15.63
C SER A 311 -1.11 -0.69 -16.27
N LEU A 312 -1.23 0.38 -17.05
CA LEU A 312 -2.47 0.74 -17.74
C LEU A 312 -2.86 -0.29 -18.81
N MET A 313 -1.88 -0.85 -19.52
CA MET A 313 -2.10 -1.91 -20.50
C MET A 313 -2.65 -3.18 -19.84
N GLN A 314 -2.23 -3.49 -18.60
CA GLN A 314 -2.75 -4.65 -17.87
C GLN A 314 -4.23 -4.52 -17.51
N ALA A 315 -4.73 -3.29 -17.27
CA ALA A 315 -6.14 -3.05 -16.99
C ALA A 315 -7.06 -3.39 -18.18
N GLY A 316 -6.53 -3.39 -19.41
CA GLY A 316 -7.27 -3.78 -20.62
C GLY A 316 -7.42 -5.30 -20.79
N ASN A 317 -6.68 -6.10 -20.03
CA ASN A 317 -6.63 -7.57 -20.16
C ASN A 317 -7.49 -8.27 -19.09
N GLY A 318 -8.66 -7.72 -18.75
CA GLY A 318 -9.55 -8.27 -17.74
C GLY A 318 -9.08 -8.11 -16.28
N ASN A 319 -8.08 -7.26 -16.02
CA ASN A 319 -7.62 -6.96 -14.66
C ASN A 319 -8.22 -5.65 -14.12
N VAL A 320 -8.32 -5.55 -12.81
CA VAL A 320 -8.62 -4.31 -12.09
C VAL A 320 -7.30 -3.67 -11.67
N LEU A 321 -7.03 -2.47 -12.15
CA LEU A 321 -5.87 -1.69 -11.74
C LEU A 321 -6.28 -0.66 -10.66
N ASN A 322 -5.78 -0.86 -9.45
CA ASN A 322 -5.75 0.17 -8.42
C ASN A 322 -4.47 1.00 -8.57
N MET A 323 -4.63 2.21 -9.12
CA MET A 323 -3.53 3.13 -9.38
C MET A 323 -3.03 3.84 -8.10
N SER A 324 -3.53 3.50 -6.91
CA SER A 324 -3.20 4.16 -5.65
C SER A 324 -3.51 5.66 -5.64
N SER A 325 -3.05 6.40 -4.62
CA SER A 325 -3.22 7.85 -4.48
C SER A 325 -2.27 8.67 -5.37
N GLY A 326 -2.50 9.99 -5.42
CA GLY A 326 -1.65 10.96 -6.12
C GLY A 326 -1.89 11.05 -7.63
N ALA A 327 -1.46 12.16 -8.23
CA ALA A 327 -1.64 12.45 -9.66
C ALA A 327 -3.08 12.24 -10.14
N GLY A 328 -4.08 12.66 -9.35
CA GLY A 328 -5.49 12.35 -9.60
C GLY A 328 -5.96 12.77 -11.00
N ASP A 329 -5.69 14.01 -11.41
CA ASP A 329 -6.02 14.51 -12.74
C ASP A 329 -5.42 13.70 -13.89
N TYR A 330 -4.21 13.16 -13.69
CA TYR A 330 -3.56 12.30 -14.67
C TYR A 330 -4.31 10.98 -14.84
N LYS A 331 -4.75 10.39 -13.72
CA LYS A 331 -5.45 9.10 -13.64
C LYS A 331 -6.89 9.21 -14.12
N MET A 332 -7.60 10.26 -13.71
CA MET A 332 -8.95 10.58 -14.18
C MET A 332 -9.00 10.79 -15.71
N ARG A 333 -8.00 11.47 -16.28
CA ARG A 333 -7.88 11.61 -17.75
C ARG A 333 -7.64 10.28 -18.49
N ARG A 334 -7.29 9.22 -17.76
CA ARG A 334 -7.08 7.85 -18.25
C ARG A 334 -8.19 6.90 -17.81
N GLY A 335 -9.38 7.41 -17.49
CA GLY A 335 -10.56 6.60 -17.21
C GLY A 335 -10.50 5.86 -15.87
N ALA A 336 -9.71 6.35 -14.93
CA ALA A 336 -9.88 5.94 -13.54
C ALA A 336 -11.10 6.63 -12.93
N GLN A 337 -11.68 5.98 -11.93
CA GLN A 337 -12.69 6.54 -11.04
C GLN A 337 -12.12 6.65 -9.62
N VAL A 338 -12.62 7.62 -8.86
CA VAL A 338 -12.18 7.88 -7.49
C VAL A 338 -12.97 7.01 -6.52
N TYR A 339 -12.25 6.39 -5.60
CA TYR A 339 -12.82 5.71 -4.45
C TYR A 339 -12.10 6.18 -3.18
N LEU A 340 -12.82 6.19 -2.07
CA LEU A 340 -12.19 6.32 -0.76
C LEU A 340 -11.67 4.96 -0.33
N GLU A 341 -10.46 4.97 0.19
CA GLU A 341 -9.83 3.84 0.85
C GLU A 341 -9.95 4.03 2.37
N TYR A 342 -10.19 2.93 3.08
CA TYR A 342 -10.38 2.89 4.52
C TYR A 342 -9.43 1.88 5.16
N SER A 343 -9.01 2.19 6.38
CA SER A 343 -8.56 1.19 7.34
C SER A 343 -9.75 0.79 8.21
N TYR A 344 -9.94 -0.51 8.42
CA TYR A 344 -10.91 -1.03 9.38
C TYR A 344 -10.18 -1.49 10.62
N TYR A 345 -10.57 -0.98 11.79
CA TYR A 345 -9.91 -1.28 13.04
C TYR A 345 -10.88 -1.79 14.11
N ALA A 346 -10.39 -2.67 14.97
CA ALA A 346 -11.08 -3.07 16.19
C ALA A 346 -10.17 -2.86 17.39
N ASP A 347 -10.71 -2.23 18.43
CA ASP A 347 -10.05 -2.10 19.72
C ASP A 347 -10.13 -3.42 20.50
N VAL A 348 -9.00 -3.83 21.10
CA VAL A 348 -8.86 -5.08 21.86
C VAL A 348 -8.55 -4.77 23.33
N ARG A 349 -7.28 -4.53 23.67
CA ARG A 349 -6.81 -4.30 25.05
C ARG A 349 -6.48 -2.83 25.28
N ILE A 350 -7.51 -2.00 25.31
CA ILE A 350 -7.38 -0.55 25.45
C ILE A 350 -8.33 0.01 26.50
N SER A 351 -7.88 1.02 27.26
CA SER A 351 -8.74 1.70 28.23
C SER A 351 -9.85 2.48 27.54
N ARG A 352 -10.98 2.66 28.23
CA ARG A 352 -12.15 3.37 27.70
C ARG A 352 -11.79 4.78 27.22
N LEU A 353 -11.01 5.52 28.00
CA LEU A 353 -10.59 6.87 27.64
C LEU A 353 -9.82 6.91 26.30
N ARG A 354 -8.81 6.04 26.13
CA ARG A 354 -8.00 6.01 24.90
C ARG A 354 -8.84 5.58 23.68
N ARG A 355 -9.75 4.63 23.88
CA ARG A 355 -10.76 4.25 22.88
C ARG A 355 -11.59 5.47 22.46
N TYR A 356 -12.25 6.15 23.41
CA TYR A 356 -13.09 7.30 23.09
C TYR A 356 -12.32 8.42 22.39
N THR A 357 -11.09 8.73 22.84
CA THR A 357 -10.28 9.77 22.19
C THR A 357 -9.95 9.43 20.74
N PHE A 358 -9.62 8.16 20.45
CA PHE A 358 -9.34 7.74 19.08
C PHE A 358 -10.61 7.67 18.22
N GLN A 359 -11.74 7.26 18.79
CA GLN A 359 -13.02 7.22 18.08
C GLN A 359 -13.50 8.63 17.67
N LEU A 360 -13.32 9.63 18.53
CA LEU A 360 -13.63 11.03 18.19
C LEU A 360 -12.76 11.52 17.02
N PHE A 361 -11.45 11.23 17.08
CA PHE A 361 -10.54 11.52 15.99
C PHE A 361 -10.98 10.81 14.70
N ALA A 362 -11.26 9.51 14.76
CA ALA A 362 -11.69 8.73 13.61
C ALA A 362 -13.00 9.24 13.01
N GLY A 363 -13.97 9.63 13.85
CA GLY A 363 -15.22 10.25 13.43
C GLY A 363 -15.01 11.55 12.67
N LEU A 364 -14.12 12.42 13.15
CA LEU A 364 -13.74 13.66 12.48
C LEU A 364 -13.07 13.41 11.12
N ILE A 365 -12.08 12.51 11.08
CA ILE A 365 -11.38 12.16 9.83
C ILE A 365 -12.34 11.55 8.81
N ASN A 366 -13.24 10.66 9.24
CA ASN A 366 -14.26 10.09 8.37
C ASN A 366 -15.20 11.17 7.82
N TRP A 367 -15.66 12.09 8.67
CA TRP A 367 -16.53 13.19 8.23
C TRP A 367 -15.83 14.08 7.19
N LEU A 368 -14.58 14.47 7.43
CA LEU A 368 -13.78 15.24 6.46
C LEU A 368 -13.58 14.46 5.16
N GLY A 369 -13.16 13.20 5.26
CA GLY A 369 -12.89 12.33 4.12
C GLY A 369 -14.11 12.10 3.24
N GLU A 370 -15.27 11.81 3.81
CA GLU A 370 -16.51 11.60 3.05
C GLU A 370 -17.03 12.90 2.44
N LYS A 371 -16.90 14.03 3.16
CA LYS A 371 -17.40 15.33 2.70
C LYS A 371 -16.60 15.88 1.52
N TYR A 372 -15.27 15.77 1.58
CA TYR A 372 -14.36 16.40 0.62
C TYR A 372 -13.71 15.39 -0.33
N GLY A 373 -13.39 14.19 0.15
CA GLY A 373 -12.53 13.23 -0.52
C GLY A 373 -13.15 12.52 -1.74
N ARG A 374 -14.44 12.69 -2.02
CA ARG A 374 -15.04 12.25 -3.31
C ARG A 374 -15.20 13.39 -4.31
N LYS A 375 -15.17 14.64 -3.85
CA LYS A 375 -15.51 15.83 -4.64
C LYS A 375 -14.28 16.62 -5.08
N GLN A 376 -13.24 16.64 -4.27
CA GLN A 376 -11.98 17.32 -4.56
C GLN A 376 -10.94 16.28 -4.96
N ILE A 377 -10.49 16.36 -6.21
CA ILE A 377 -9.39 15.52 -6.71
C ILE A 377 -8.09 16.15 -6.22
N PHE A 378 -7.35 15.39 -5.40
CA PHE A 378 -6.04 15.82 -4.88
C PHE A 378 -4.89 15.12 -5.63
#